data_AF-A0A176XHV0-F1
#
_entry.id   AF-A0A176XHV0-F1
#
_cell.length_a   1.000
_cell.length_b   1.000
_cell.length_c   1.000
_cell.angle_alpha   90.00
_cell.angle_beta   90.00
_cell.angle_gamma   90.00
#
_symmetry.space_group_name_H-M   'P 1'
#
loop_
_entity.id
_entity.type
_entity.pdbx_description
1 polymer ?
#
loop_
_entity_poly.entity_id
_entity_poly.type
_entity_poly.pdbx_seq_one_letter_code
_entity_poly.pdbx_strand_id
1 'polypeptide(L)'
;MQALDSTKIKALSASQIASLSTDNLALFSSEGIRAISASAFKGLTLTQIAKLSTTQVSNLSSSQVMALYASQIDAMSTDQIKALTSSQVAGLGALSLPQISALNAVHAAALDGDDLMAFSKEQIISLSSSAVSGLSTGTLAALKASQASAFTPGQVGGMTTAQVSALNSAKTTNGSVQDIASFISTAAQTSAAQPTTSGASASPMASSERQTSADVAATILAYLNV
;
A
#
# COMPACT_ATOMS: atom_id res chain seq x y z
N MET A 1 37.03 3.85 -19.53
CA MET A 1 36.60 5.20 -19.12
C MET A 1 36.76 5.28 -17.61
N GLN A 2 37.48 6.26 -17.06
CA GLN A 2 37.43 6.50 -15.60
C GLN A 2 35.95 6.69 -15.27
N ALA A 3 35.39 5.82 -14.42
CA ALA A 3 34.04 6.02 -13.93
C ALA A 3 33.97 7.46 -13.40
N LEU A 4 33.00 8.23 -13.89
CA LEU A 4 32.63 9.47 -13.22
C LEU A 4 32.34 9.08 -11.78
N ASP A 5 33.25 9.41 -10.86
CA ASP A 5 33.01 9.16 -9.45
C ASP A 5 31.72 9.87 -9.04
N SER A 6 30.93 9.20 -8.20
CA SER A 6 29.70 9.65 -7.59
C SER A 6 29.72 11.12 -7.15
N THR A 7 30.87 11.62 -6.68
CA THR A 7 31.07 13.02 -6.30
C THR A 7 30.86 13.99 -7.47
N LYS A 8 31.39 13.67 -8.65
CA LYS A 8 31.25 14.51 -9.86
C LYS A 8 29.82 14.48 -10.38
N ILE A 9 29.16 13.32 -10.30
CA ILE A 9 27.76 13.18 -10.70
C ILE A 9 26.85 13.98 -9.79
N LYS A 10 27.10 13.94 -8.47
CA LYS A 10 26.32 14.68 -7.48
C LYS A 10 26.42 16.21 -7.64
N ALA A 11 27.52 16.69 -8.21
CA ALA A 11 27.74 18.11 -8.51
C ALA A 11 27.03 18.59 -9.79
N LEU A 12 26.46 17.70 -10.60
CA LEU A 12 25.72 18.09 -11.80
C LEU A 12 24.42 18.82 -11.42
N SER A 13 24.20 19.95 -12.08
CA SER A 13 22.95 20.71 -11.99
C SER A 13 21.82 20.07 -12.80
N ALA A 14 20.58 20.44 -12.50
CA ALA A 14 19.40 20.00 -13.26
C ALA A 14 19.54 20.29 -14.77
N SER A 15 20.06 21.47 -15.13
CA SER A 15 20.25 21.85 -16.55
C SER A 15 21.33 21.02 -17.24
N GLN A 16 22.42 20.68 -16.54
CA GLN A 16 23.46 19.81 -17.08
C GLN A 16 22.94 18.39 -17.30
N ILE A 17 22.15 17.88 -16.35
CA ILE A 17 21.45 16.59 -16.50
C ILE A 17 20.48 16.62 -17.68
N ALA A 18 19.66 17.67 -17.80
CA ALA A 18 18.73 17.84 -18.91
C ALA A 18 19.41 17.87 -20.29
N SER A 19 20.65 18.39 -20.36
CA SER A 19 21.41 18.46 -21.61
C SER A 19 22.08 17.14 -22.03
N LEU A 20 22.09 16.11 -21.17
CA LEU A 20 22.65 14.81 -21.54
C LEU A 20 21.80 14.14 -22.61
N SER A 21 22.42 13.54 -23.62
CA SER A 21 21.69 12.66 -24.52
C SER A 21 21.19 11.42 -23.77
N THR A 22 20.13 10.78 -24.26
CA THR A 22 19.65 9.51 -23.69
C THR A 22 20.71 8.41 -23.75
N ASP A 23 21.55 8.43 -24.78
CA ASP A 23 22.65 7.46 -24.93
C ASP A 23 23.71 7.66 -23.85
N ASN A 24 24.08 8.91 -23.55
CA ASN A 24 25.02 9.21 -22.48
C ASN A 24 24.45 8.85 -21.10
N LEU A 25 23.15 9.08 -20.89
CA LEU A 25 22.48 8.70 -19.64
C LEU A 25 22.41 7.17 -19.48
N ALA A 26 22.20 6.43 -20.58
CA ALA A 26 22.17 4.97 -20.56
C ALA A 26 23.52 4.34 -20.20
N LEU A 27 24.64 5.05 -20.42
CA LEU A 27 25.98 4.61 -20.02
C LEU A 27 26.25 4.75 -18.51
N PHE A 28 25.39 5.44 -17.75
CA PHE A 28 25.57 5.57 -16.30
C PHE A 28 25.20 4.26 -15.63
N SER A 29 26.05 3.80 -14.69
CA SER A 29 25.71 2.69 -13.82
C SER A 29 24.51 3.05 -12.93
N SER A 30 23.83 2.05 -12.37
CA SER A 30 22.78 2.27 -11.37
C SER A 30 23.26 3.12 -10.19
N GLU A 31 24.50 2.93 -9.75
CA GLU A 31 25.12 3.73 -8.70
C GLU A 31 25.36 5.19 -9.15
N GLY A 32 25.75 5.39 -10.40
CA GLY A 32 25.88 6.72 -10.99
C GLY A 32 24.53 7.45 -11.07
N ILE A 33 23.48 6.76 -11.53
CA ILE A 33 22.11 7.31 -11.52
C ILE A 33 21.67 7.65 -10.09
N ARG A 34 21.93 6.76 -9.11
CA ARG A 34 21.60 6.99 -7.70
C ARG A 34 22.39 8.15 -7.07
N ALA A 35 23.59 8.45 -7.58
CA ALA A 35 24.40 9.59 -7.14
C ALA A 35 23.88 10.96 -7.61
N ILE A 36 23.00 11.01 -8.63
CA ILE A 36 22.38 12.25 -9.07
C ILE A 36 21.51 12.80 -7.94
N SER A 37 21.74 14.04 -7.51
CA SER A 37 20.92 14.66 -6.45
C SER A 37 19.44 14.72 -6.85
N ALA A 38 18.52 14.59 -5.89
CA ALA A 38 17.08 14.71 -6.14
C ALA A 38 16.72 16.02 -6.88
N SER A 39 17.38 17.12 -6.51
CA SER A 39 17.22 18.44 -7.15
C SER A 39 17.71 18.50 -8.60
N ALA A 40 18.69 17.68 -8.98
CA ALA A 40 19.13 17.57 -10.36
C ALA A 40 18.30 16.53 -11.14
N PHE A 41 17.83 15.49 -10.44
CA PHE A 41 17.02 14.41 -10.99
C PHE A 41 15.68 14.92 -11.56
N LYS A 42 15.05 15.90 -10.88
CA LYS A 42 13.85 16.58 -11.40
C LYS A 42 14.08 17.28 -12.76
N GLY A 43 15.33 17.55 -13.13
CA GLY A 43 15.71 18.15 -14.41
C GLY A 43 15.70 17.17 -15.58
N LEU A 44 15.54 15.87 -15.34
CA LEU A 44 15.46 14.88 -16.42
C LEU A 44 14.25 15.18 -17.32
N THR A 45 14.46 15.13 -18.62
CA THR A 45 13.40 15.24 -19.61
C THR A 45 12.56 13.96 -19.65
N LEU A 46 11.35 14.05 -20.20
CA LEU A 46 10.47 12.88 -20.35
C LEU A 46 11.12 11.76 -21.15
N THR A 47 11.84 12.11 -22.23
CA THR A 47 12.57 11.17 -23.07
C THR A 47 13.72 10.49 -22.33
N GLN A 48 14.39 11.20 -21.43
CA GLN A 48 15.44 10.62 -20.59
C GLN A 48 14.86 9.64 -19.55
N ILE A 49 13.74 10.00 -18.91
CA ILE A 49 13.04 9.11 -17.97
C ILE A 49 12.59 7.83 -18.66
N ALA A 50 11.96 7.93 -19.83
CA ALA A 50 11.51 6.79 -20.62
C ALA A 50 12.64 5.85 -21.07
N LYS A 51 13.91 6.30 -21.01
CA LYS A 51 15.10 5.53 -21.41
C LYS A 51 15.88 4.94 -20.24
N LEU A 52 15.49 5.20 -19.00
CA LEU A 52 16.09 4.53 -17.85
C LEU A 52 15.77 3.02 -17.90
N SER A 53 16.77 2.17 -17.68
CA SER A 53 16.53 0.74 -17.53
C SER A 53 15.77 0.43 -16.24
N THR A 54 15.05 -0.70 -16.20
CA THR A 54 14.40 -1.20 -14.98
C THR A 54 15.39 -1.36 -13.81
N THR A 55 16.62 -1.78 -14.08
CA THR A 55 17.70 -1.89 -13.08
C THR A 55 18.17 -0.54 -12.55
N GLN A 56 18.17 0.52 -13.38
CA GLN A 56 18.45 1.87 -12.90
C GLN A 56 17.29 2.40 -12.06
N VAL A 57 16.03 2.13 -12.48
CA VAL A 57 14.82 2.55 -11.76
C VAL A 57 14.71 1.89 -10.39
N SER A 58 14.94 0.58 -10.28
CA SER A 58 14.93 -0.14 -8.99
C SER A 58 16.01 0.31 -8.01
N ASN A 59 17.04 1.01 -8.50
CA ASN A 59 18.13 1.56 -7.70
C ASN A 59 17.94 3.03 -7.33
N LEU A 60 16.88 3.72 -7.80
CA LEU A 60 16.64 5.10 -7.40
C LEU A 60 16.42 5.19 -5.89
N SER A 61 16.95 6.23 -5.27
CA SER A 61 16.61 6.55 -3.89
C SER A 61 15.16 7.04 -3.79
N SER A 62 14.50 6.83 -2.65
CA SER A 62 13.15 7.36 -2.41
C SER A 62 13.09 8.88 -2.61
N SER A 63 14.15 9.62 -2.27
CA SER A 63 14.24 11.07 -2.51
C SER A 63 14.25 11.46 -3.98
N GLN A 64 14.88 10.66 -4.85
CA GLN A 64 14.84 10.91 -6.31
C GLN A 64 13.46 10.61 -6.88
N VAL A 65 12.83 9.53 -6.43
CA VAL A 65 11.48 9.14 -6.82
C VAL A 65 10.45 10.19 -6.39
N MET A 66 10.55 10.70 -5.15
CA MET A 66 9.70 11.79 -4.65
C MET A 66 9.91 13.13 -5.38
N ALA A 67 11.07 13.33 -6.00
CA ALA A 67 11.37 14.56 -6.74
C ALA A 67 10.81 14.57 -8.17
N LEU A 68 10.23 13.45 -8.63
CA LEU A 68 9.63 13.36 -9.96
C LEU A 68 8.33 14.17 -10.05
N TYR A 69 8.17 14.85 -11.18
CA TYR A 69 6.91 15.45 -11.60
C TYR A 69 5.95 14.38 -12.11
N ALA A 70 4.65 14.64 -12.01
CA ALA A 70 3.61 13.77 -12.55
C ALA A 70 3.84 13.43 -14.03
N SER A 71 4.23 14.42 -14.84
CA SER A 71 4.54 14.21 -16.26
C SER A 71 5.74 13.29 -16.50
N GLN A 72 6.73 13.28 -15.59
CA GLN A 72 7.87 12.37 -15.67
C GLN A 72 7.46 10.95 -15.28
N ILE A 73 6.58 10.79 -14.29
CA ILE A 73 6.01 9.50 -13.91
C ILE A 73 5.18 8.95 -15.07
N ASP A 74 4.36 9.77 -15.72
CA ASP A 74 3.56 9.39 -16.91
C ASP A 74 4.43 9.00 -18.12
N ALA A 75 5.67 9.48 -18.18
CA ALA A 75 6.62 9.10 -19.22
C ALA A 75 7.30 7.74 -18.95
N MET A 76 7.14 7.16 -17.75
CA MET A 76 7.68 5.84 -17.43
C MET A 76 6.87 4.74 -18.14
N SER A 77 7.57 3.75 -18.67
CA SER A 77 6.98 2.50 -19.15
C SER A 77 6.45 1.65 -18.01
N THR A 78 5.54 0.73 -18.33
CA THR A 78 4.98 -0.22 -17.36
C THR A 78 6.04 -1.06 -16.66
N ASP A 79 7.09 -1.48 -17.37
CA ASP A 79 8.16 -2.30 -16.80
C ASP A 79 9.03 -1.50 -15.82
N GLN A 80 9.27 -0.21 -16.09
CA GLN A 80 9.97 0.67 -15.16
C GLN A 80 9.17 0.88 -13.88
N ILE A 81 7.85 1.04 -13.99
CA ILE A 81 6.97 1.20 -12.82
C ILE A 81 6.96 -0.08 -11.98
N LYS A 82 6.86 -1.25 -12.61
CA LYS A 82 6.98 -2.54 -11.93
C LYS A 82 8.35 -2.79 -11.28
N ALA A 83 9.39 -2.10 -11.75
CA ALA A 83 10.73 -2.19 -11.19
C ALA A 83 10.94 -1.31 -9.96
N LEU A 84 10.00 -0.40 -9.64
CA LEU A 84 10.04 0.34 -8.37
C LEU A 84 9.89 -0.65 -7.21
N THR A 85 10.74 -0.51 -6.21
CA THR A 85 10.67 -1.28 -4.97
C THR A 85 9.60 -0.71 -4.05
N SER A 86 9.07 -1.56 -3.16
CA SER A 86 8.13 -1.13 -2.12
C SER A 86 8.68 0.01 -1.25
N SER A 87 10.00 0.11 -1.05
CA SER A 87 10.60 1.24 -0.32
C SER A 87 10.55 2.58 -1.08
N GLN A 88 10.59 2.53 -2.41
CA GLN A 88 10.46 3.68 -3.27
C GLN A 88 8.98 4.08 -3.41
N VAL A 89 8.09 3.08 -3.50
CA VAL A 89 6.63 3.28 -3.54
C VAL A 89 6.08 3.74 -2.19
N ALA A 90 6.59 3.23 -1.07
CA ALA A 90 6.30 3.76 0.27
C ALA A 90 6.80 5.20 0.42
N GLY A 91 7.91 5.55 -0.24
CA GLY A 91 8.34 6.95 -0.41
C GLY A 91 7.31 7.79 -1.18
N LEU A 92 6.60 7.19 -2.16
CA LEU A 92 5.43 7.80 -2.79
C LEU A 92 4.22 7.89 -1.86
N GLY A 93 4.17 7.14 -0.75
CA GLY A 93 3.21 7.35 0.34
C GLY A 93 3.36 8.73 1.01
N ALA A 94 4.46 9.45 0.78
CA ALA A 94 4.63 10.86 1.16
C ALA A 94 4.23 11.85 0.05
N LEU A 95 3.66 11.38 -1.07
CA LEU A 95 3.22 12.24 -2.17
C LEU A 95 2.18 13.26 -1.71
N SER A 96 2.30 14.47 -2.27
CA SER A 96 1.25 15.48 -2.18
C SER A 96 0.00 15.03 -2.95
N LEU A 97 -1.19 15.44 -2.50
CA LEU A 97 -2.48 15.07 -3.12
C LEU A 97 -2.50 15.26 -4.66
N PRO A 98 -1.92 16.33 -5.26
CA PRO A 98 -1.90 16.48 -6.72
C PRO A 98 -1.13 15.37 -7.45
N GLN A 99 -0.09 14.81 -6.85
CA GLN A 99 0.70 13.73 -7.46
C GLN A 99 -0.06 12.40 -7.40
N ILE A 100 -0.82 12.16 -6.33
CA ILE A 100 -1.67 10.96 -6.19
C ILE A 100 -2.85 11.01 -7.15
N SER A 101 -3.45 12.19 -7.35
CA SER A 101 -4.52 12.37 -8.33
C SER A 101 -4.06 12.18 -9.78
N ALA A 102 -2.76 12.26 -10.07
CA ALA A 102 -2.21 11.99 -11.40
C ALA A 102 -1.99 10.49 -11.67
N LEU A 103 -2.11 9.62 -10.67
CA LEU A 103 -2.00 8.17 -10.89
C LEU A 103 -3.10 7.69 -11.84
N ASN A 104 -2.73 6.75 -12.72
CA ASN A 104 -3.62 6.08 -13.66
C ASN A 104 -3.77 4.58 -13.32
N ALA A 105 -4.61 3.87 -14.08
CA ALA A 105 -4.91 2.46 -13.84
C ALA A 105 -3.67 1.56 -13.91
N VAL A 106 -2.74 1.84 -14.83
CA VAL A 106 -1.52 1.05 -15.00
C VAL A 106 -0.60 1.21 -13.80
N HIS A 107 -0.50 2.44 -13.26
CA HIS A 107 0.33 2.73 -12.09
C HIS A 107 -0.25 2.06 -10.85
N ALA A 108 -1.56 2.17 -10.66
CA ALA A 108 -2.25 1.57 -9.53
C ALA A 108 -2.24 0.03 -9.57
N ALA A 109 -2.21 -0.58 -10.76
CA ALA A 109 -2.11 -2.03 -10.91
C ALA A 109 -0.77 -2.61 -10.42
N ALA A 110 0.26 -1.79 -10.28
CA ALA A 110 1.55 -2.19 -9.73
C ALA A 110 1.62 -2.09 -8.19
N LEU A 111 0.62 -1.46 -7.54
CA LEU A 111 0.58 -1.30 -6.09
C LEU A 111 0.09 -2.57 -5.40
N ASP A 112 0.78 -2.98 -4.35
CA ASP A 112 0.33 -4.05 -3.48
C ASP A 112 -0.45 -3.53 -2.25
N GLY A 113 -0.90 -4.45 -1.40
CA GLY A 113 -1.65 -4.13 -0.18
C GLY A 113 -0.84 -3.32 0.82
N ASP A 114 0.46 -3.59 0.95
CA ASP A 114 1.34 -2.91 1.88
C ASP A 114 1.60 -1.46 1.45
N ASP A 115 1.78 -1.23 0.14
CA ASP A 115 1.91 0.10 -0.45
C ASP A 115 0.68 0.96 -0.16
N LEU A 116 -0.52 0.42 -0.41
CA LEU A 116 -1.77 1.14 -0.17
C LEU A 116 -2.05 1.31 1.32
N MET A 117 -1.51 0.44 2.18
CA MET A 117 -1.57 0.60 3.63
C MET A 117 -0.68 1.73 4.15
N ALA A 118 0.36 2.12 3.42
CA ALA A 118 1.20 3.26 3.79
C ALA A 118 0.51 4.61 3.53
N PHE A 119 -0.57 4.64 2.75
CA PHE A 119 -1.28 5.88 2.41
C PHE A 119 -2.19 6.35 3.55
N SER A 120 -2.25 7.66 3.74
CA SER A 120 -3.23 8.31 4.61
C SER A 120 -4.64 8.21 4.02
N LYS A 121 -5.66 8.50 4.84
CA LYS A 121 -7.06 8.51 4.36
C LYS A 121 -7.28 9.58 3.30
N GLU A 122 -6.69 10.76 3.49
CA GLU A 122 -6.76 11.89 2.56
C GLU A 122 -6.12 11.52 1.22
N GLN A 123 -5.02 10.78 1.26
CA GLN A 123 -4.34 10.28 0.07
C GLN A 123 -5.19 9.24 -0.67
N ILE A 124 -5.81 8.29 0.04
CA ILE A 124 -6.76 7.34 -0.56
C ILE A 124 -7.94 8.07 -1.21
N ILE A 125 -8.49 9.09 -0.55
CA ILE A 125 -9.57 9.92 -1.10
C ILE A 125 -9.14 10.65 -2.39
N SER A 126 -7.87 11.04 -2.48
CA SER A 126 -7.32 11.76 -3.65
C SER A 126 -6.99 10.87 -4.86
N LEU A 127 -7.07 9.54 -4.73
CA LEU A 127 -6.88 8.63 -5.86
C LEU A 127 -7.91 8.90 -6.94
N SER A 128 -7.46 9.05 -8.19
CA SER A 128 -8.36 9.22 -9.34
C SER A 128 -9.20 7.97 -9.58
N SER A 129 -10.39 8.12 -10.18
CA SER A 129 -11.23 6.97 -10.54
C SER A 129 -10.51 5.99 -11.50
N SER A 130 -9.60 6.51 -12.33
CA SER A 130 -8.74 5.70 -13.21
C SER A 130 -7.71 4.90 -12.41
N ALA A 131 -7.06 5.49 -11.40
CA ALA A 131 -6.18 4.73 -10.51
C ALA A 131 -6.96 3.64 -9.77
N VAL A 132 -8.12 3.99 -9.21
CA VAL A 132 -8.94 3.05 -8.45
C VAL A 132 -9.39 1.85 -9.30
N SER A 133 -9.75 2.06 -10.58
CA SER A 133 -10.13 0.95 -11.47
C SER A 133 -8.95 0.04 -11.84
N GLY A 134 -7.71 0.50 -11.68
CA GLY A 134 -6.50 -0.30 -11.86
C GLY A 134 -6.10 -1.16 -10.65
N LEU A 135 -6.65 -0.91 -9.45
CA LEU A 135 -6.28 -1.66 -8.24
C LEU A 135 -6.73 -3.12 -8.33
N SER A 136 -5.84 -4.05 -7.99
CA SER A 136 -6.17 -5.47 -7.99
C SER A 136 -7.16 -5.83 -6.85
N THR A 137 -7.95 -6.89 -7.04
CA THR A 137 -8.83 -7.40 -5.97
C THR A 137 -8.04 -7.91 -4.76
N GLY A 138 -6.83 -8.44 -4.97
CA GLY A 138 -5.93 -8.83 -3.90
C GLY A 138 -5.46 -7.63 -3.07
N THR A 139 -5.05 -6.55 -3.73
CA THR A 139 -4.66 -5.29 -3.09
C THR A 139 -5.80 -4.73 -2.24
N LEU A 140 -7.02 -4.72 -2.77
CA LEU A 140 -8.20 -4.23 -2.05
C LEU A 140 -8.57 -5.11 -0.85
N ALA A 141 -8.45 -6.44 -0.98
CA ALA A 141 -8.77 -7.39 0.08
C ALA A 141 -7.76 -7.34 1.25
N ALA A 142 -6.52 -6.92 0.98
CA ALA A 142 -5.46 -6.79 1.99
C ALA A 142 -5.59 -5.54 2.89
N LEU A 143 -6.51 -4.61 2.58
CA LEU A 143 -6.67 -3.36 3.31
C LEU A 143 -7.21 -3.55 4.74
N LYS A 144 -6.87 -2.62 5.63
CA LYS A 144 -7.55 -2.49 6.93
C LYS A 144 -8.93 -1.84 6.74
N ALA A 145 -9.86 -2.13 7.64
CA ALA A 145 -11.21 -1.58 7.59
C ALA A 145 -11.24 -0.04 7.55
N SER A 146 -10.30 0.62 8.25
CA SER A 146 -10.16 2.07 8.27
C SER A 146 -9.71 2.67 6.92
N GLN A 147 -8.91 1.94 6.14
CA GLN A 147 -8.46 2.34 4.80
C GLN A 147 -9.51 2.01 3.74
N ALA A 148 -10.11 0.82 3.81
CA ALA A 148 -11.21 0.44 2.93
C ALA A 148 -12.42 1.38 3.07
N SER A 149 -12.62 1.97 4.26
CA SER A 149 -13.65 2.98 4.51
C SER A 149 -13.29 4.40 4.02
N ALA A 150 -12.05 4.65 3.62
CA ALA A 150 -11.63 5.95 3.08
C ALA A 150 -12.03 6.15 1.61
N PHE A 151 -12.35 5.08 0.88
CA PHE A 151 -12.84 5.18 -0.50
C PHE A 151 -14.17 5.93 -0.58
N THR A 152 -14.23 6.92 -1.47
CA THR A 152 -15.41 7.75 -1.68
C THR A 152 -16.46 7.06 -2.56
N PRO A 153 -17.74 7.47 -2.49
CA PRO A 153 -18.78 6.95 -3.38
C PRO A 153 -18.44 7.11 -4.87
N GLY A 154 -17.79 8.21 -5.25
CA GLY A 154 -17.38 8.45 -6.64
C GLY A 154 -16.31 7.47 -7.13
N GLN A 155 -15.36 7.11 -6.27
CA GLN A 155 -14.34 6.09 -6.56
C GLN A 155 -14.98 4.69 -6.66
N VAL A 156 -15.87 4.35 -5.72
CA VAL A 156 -16.59 3.06 -5.73
C VAL A 156 -17.48 2.92 -6.97
N GLY A 157 -18.10 4.01 -7.42
CA GLY A 157 -18.90 4.01 -8.66
C GLY A 157 -18.09 3.72 -9.93
N GLY A 158 -16.76 3.88 -9.89
CA GLY A 158 -15.85 3.55 -11.01
C GLY A 158 -15.24 2.15 -10.93
N MET A 159 -15.53 1.38 -9.88
CA MET A 159 -14.99 0.03 -9.68
C MET A 159 -15.78 -1.04 -10.43
N THR A 160 -15.11 -2.16 -10.72
CA THR A 160 -15.76 -3.40 -11.14
C THR A 160 -16.48 -4.09 -9.97
N THR A 161 -17.44 -4.98 -10.26
CA THR A 161 -18.15 -5.75 -9.23
C THR A 161 -17.19 -6.58 -8.36
N ALA A 162 -16.13 -7.14 -8.95
CA ALA A 162 -15.12 -7.91 -8.22
C ALA A 162 -14.32 -7.02 -7.24
N GLN A 163 -13.93 -5.81 -7.66
CA GLN A 163 -13.26 -4.84 -6.80
C GLN A 163 -14.17 -4.38 -5.65
N VAL A 164 -15.46 -4.13 -5.91
CA VAL A 164 -16.43 -3.77 -4.85
C VAL A 164 -16.58 -4.91 -3.84
N SER A 165 -16.63 -6.17 -4.30
CA SER A 165 -16.68 -7.32 -3.40
C SER A 165 -15.45 -7.41 -2.53
N ALA A 166 -14.24 -7.26 -3.10
CA ALA A 166 -12.98 -7.27 -2.36
C ALA A 166 -12.91 -6.13 -1.32
N LEU A 167 -13.36 -4.93 -1.68
CA LEU A 167 -13.43 -3.79 -0.77
C LEU A 167 -14.41 -4.04 0.39
N ASN A 168 -15.55 -4.67 0.13
CA ASN A 168 -16.51 -5.06 1.17
C ASN A 168 -15.95 -6.15 2.09
N SER A 169 -15.20 -7.12 1.56
CA SER A 169 -14.46 -8.08 2.36
C SER A 169 -13.48 -7.38 3.30
N ALA A 170 -12.65 -6.45 2.80
CA ALA A 170 -11.72 -5.70 3.64
C ALA A 170 -12.39 -4.85 4.74
N LYS A 171 -13.60 -4.32 4.49
CA LYS A 171 -14.40 -3.61 5.50
C LYS A 171 -14.90 -4.52 6.62
N THR A 172 -15.21 -5.78 6.31
CA THR A 172 -15.90 -6.72 7.23
C THR A 172 -14.93 -7.64 7.97
N THR A 173 -13.86 -8.10 7.32
CA THR A 173 -12.92 -9.08 7.88
C THR A 173 -12.04 -8.51 9.02
N ASN A 174 -11.84 -7.19 9.12
CA ASN A 174 -10.92 -6.62 10.12
C ASN A 174 -11.62 -5.90 11.30
N GLY A 175 -12.82 -5.36 11.11
CA GLY A 175 -13.57 -4.69 12.19
C GLY A 175 -14.44 -5.66 12.99
N SER A 176 -15.38 -6.32 12.31
CA SER A 176 -16.38 -7.17 12.97
C SER A 176 -15.79 -8.44 13.58
N VAL A 177 -14.73 -9.01 12.98
CA VAL A 177 -14.07 -10.19 13.55
C VAL A 177 -13.28 -9.84 14.82
N GLN A 178 -12.67 -8.65 14.89
CA GLN A 178 -12.01 -8.15 16.11
C GLN A 178 -13.04 -7.78 17.19
N ASP A 179 -14.18 -7.21 16.81
CA ASP A 179 -15.29 -6.93 17.73
C ASP A 179 -15.89 -8.22 18.29
N ILE A 180 -16.06 -9.25 17.46
CA ILE A 180 -16.51 -10.57 17.88
C ILE A 180 -15.45 -11.26 18.75
N ALA A 181 -14.17 -11.23 18.38
CA ALA A 181 -13.08 -11.83 19.15
C ALA A 181 -12.87 -11.14 20.52
N SER A 182 -13.03 -9.82 20.59
CA SER A 182 -12.96 -9.06 21.85
C SER A 182 -14.19 -9.34 22.72
N PHE A 183 -15.38 -9.45 22.15
CA PHE A 183 -16.58 -9.87 22.87
C PHE A 183 -16.44 -11.29 23.44
N ILE A 184 -15.96 -12.25 22.65
CA ILE A 184 -15.70 -13.62 23.10
C ILE A 184 -14.62 -13.65 24.18
N SER A 185 -13.53 -12.90 24.02
CA SER A 185 -12.46 -12.81 25.02
C SER A 185 -12.95 -12.20 26.33
N THR A 186 -13.84 -11.20 26.25
CA THR A 186 -14.48 -10.58 27.42
C THR A 186 -15.44 -11.55 28.11
N ALA A 187 -16.26 -12.29 27.34
CA ALA A 187 -17.17 -13.30 27.86
C ALA A 187 -16.44 -14.50 28.50
N ALA A 188 -15.30 -14.90 27.95
CA ALA A 188 -14.45 -15.95 28.54
C ALA A 188 -13.82 -15.48 29.87
N GLN A 189 -13.39 -14.21 29.95
CA GLN A 189 -12.81 -13.64 31.17
C GLN A 189 -13.84 -13.46 32.29
N THR A 190 -15.08 -13.06 31.98
CA THR A 190 -16.15 -12.94 32.98
C THR A 190 -16.61 -14.30 33.51
N SER A 191 -16.60 -15.34 32.67
CA SER A 191 -16.85 -16.73 33.09
C SER A 191 -15.78 -17.24 34.07
N ALA A 192 -14.51 -16.87 33.85
CA ALA A 192 -13.38 -17.29 34.68
C ALA A 192 -13.25 -16.49 36.00
N ALA A 193 -13.75 -15.24 36.05
CA ALA A 193 -13.60 -14.35 37.20
C ALA A 193 -14.68 -14.49 38.29
N GLN A 194 -15.71 -15.33 38.11
CA GLN A 194 -16.73 -15.52 39.15
C GLN A 194 -16.13 -16.33 40.32
N PRO A 195 -16.14 -15.80 41.56
CA PRO A 195 -15.46 -16.43 42.69
C PRO A 195 -16.07 -17.81 42.96
N THR A 196 -15.21 -18.81 43.13
CA THR A 196 -15.57 -20.15 43.62
C THR A 196 -16.01 -20.03 45.08
N THR A 197 -17.22 -19.52 45.33
CA THR A 197 -17.83 -19.63 46.65
C THR A 197 -18.18 -21.08 46.86
N SER A 198 -17.25 -21.80 47.50
CA SER A 198 -17.43 -23.09 48.14
C SER A 198 -18.76 -23.10 48.91
N GLY A 199 -19.72 -23.91 48.44
CA GLY A 199 -20.87 -24.33 49.23
C GLY A 199 -22.21 -23.69 48.85
N ALA A 200 -22.80 -24.12 47.73
CA ALA A 200 -24.26 -24.23 47.58
C ALA A 200 -24.58 -25.10 46.37
N SER A 201 -25.49 -26.06 46.55
CA SER A 201 -26.01 -26.99 45.55
C SER A 201 -26.14 -26.39 44.14
N ALA A 202 -25.18 -26.69 43.25
CA ALA A 202 -25.26 -26.32 41.85
C ALA A 202 -26.45 -27.04 41.21
N SER A 203 -27.51 -26.30 40.93
CA SER A 203 -28.67 -26.82 40.20
C SER A 203 -28.23 -27.26 38.79
N PRO A 204 -28.67 -28.42 38.29
CA PRO A 204 -28.15 -29.02 37.04
C PRO A 204 -28.34 -28.14 35.79
N MET A 205 -29.24 -27.15 35.81
CA MET A 205 -29.42 -26.21 34.70
C MET A 205 -28.25 -25.25 34.48
N ALA A 206 -27.56 -24.81 35.54
CA ALA A 206 -26.45 -23.86 35.42
C ALA A 206 -25.20 -24.47 34.77
N SER A 207 -25.02 -25.79 34.92
CA SER A 207 -23.97 -26.56 34.24
C SER A 207 -24.25 -26.65 32.73
N SER A 208 -25.52 -26.85 32.36
CA SER A 208 -25.95 -27.00 30.98
C SER A 208 -25.78 -25.71 30.17
N GLU A 209 -26.15 -24.55 30.73
CA GLU A 209 -26.01 -23.26 30.04
C GLU A 209 -24.55 -22.84 29.82
N ARG A 210 -23.68 -23.15 30.78
CA ARG A 210 -22.24 -22.91 30.66
C ARG A 210 -21.61 -23.77 29.56
N GLN A 211 -22.04 -25.03 29.46
CA GLN A 211 -21.55 -25.95 28.45
C GLN A 211 -22.03 -25.56 27.05
N THR A 212 -23.29 -25.14 26.91
CA THR A 212 -23.83 -24.64 25.63
C THR A 212 -23.11 -23.37 25.17
N SER A 213 -22.78 -22.46 26.08
CA SER A 213 -22.07 -21.22 25.73
C SER A 213 -20.64 -21.49 25.23
N ALA A 214 -19.93 -22.43 25.86
CA ALA A 214 -18.61 -22.86 25.42
C ALA A 214 -18.66 -23.60 24.07
N ASP A 215 -19.69 -24.42 23.85
CA ASP A 215 -19.89 -25.18 22.60
C ASP A 215 -20.24 -24.27 21.42
N VAL A 216 -21.06 -23.24 21.66
CA VAL A 216 -21.39 -22.21 20.67
C VAL A 216 -20.13 -21.42 20.30
N ALA A 217 -19.29 -21.05 21.27
CA ALA A 217 -18.03 -20.36 21.01
C ALA A 217 -17.06 -21.23 20.19
N ALA A 218 -16.92 -22.52 20.53
CA ALA A 218 -16.09 -23.47 19.79
C ALA A 218 -16.60 -23.70 18.36
N THR A 219 -17.93 -23.78 18.18
CA THR A 219 -18.56 -23.94 16.87
C THR A 219 -18.35 -22.71 15.99
N ILE A 220 -18.47 -21.50 16.55
CA ILE A 220 -18.22 -20.26 15.82
C ILE A 220 -16.74 -20.13 15.45
N LEU A 221 -15.82 -20.46 16.35
CA LEU A 221 -14.38 -20.49 16.06
C LEU A 221 -14.02 -21.49 14.96
N ALA A 222 -14.66 -22.67 14.94
CA ALA A 222 -14.48 -23.65 13.87
C ALA A 222 -15.06 -23.16 12.52
N TYR A 223 -16.15 -22.39 12.56
CA TYR A 223 -16.78 -21.82 11.36
C TYR A 223 -16.00 -20.63 10.79
N LEU A 224 -15.26 -19.92 11.65
CA LEU A 224 -14.38 -18.81 11.28
C LEU A 224 -13.01 -19.26 10.77
N ASN A 225 -12.75 -20.56 10.65
CA ASN A 225 -11.47 -21.12 10.24
C ASN A 225 -11.23 -21.00 8.70
N VAL A 226 -11.19 -19.74 8.24
CA VAL A 226 -10.26 -19.25 7.21
C VAL A 226 -8.99 -18.83 7.93
#